data_AF-A0A0G1P6B4-F1
#
_entry.id   AF-A0A0G1P6B4-F1
#
_cell.length_a   1.000
_cell.length_b   1.000
_cell.length_c   1.000
_cell.angle_alpha   90.00
_cell.angle_beta   90.00
_cell.angle_gamma   90.00
#
_symmetry.space_group_name_H-M   'P 1'
#
loop_
_entity.id
_entity.type
_entity.pdbx_description
1 polymer ?
#
loop_
_entity_poly.entity_id
_entity_poly.type
_entity_poly.pdbx_seq_one_letter_code
_entity_poly.pdbx_strand_id
1 'polypeptide(L)'
;MFIGQYEHNLEAKGRLSIPSKFRSQLADGAVLSQGLDGCLFLYAKATWDSLITKLSQLPITKQTARSFTRSLSYGATEVDIDSLGRILVPDYLREFASLKSVCIIAGAVDRVEIWDKSKFVSYTATINSQREEIAEKLEIS
;
A
#
# COMPACT_ATOMS: atom_id res chain seq x y z
N MET A 1 8.81 -4.02 -10.58
CA MET A 1 8.83 -4.61 -9.24
C MET A 1 9.26 -3.56 -8.22
N PHE A 2 8.57 -3.51 -7.08
CA PHE A 2 8.93 -2.66 -5.94
C PHE A 2 9.63 -3.47 -4.85
N ILE A 3 10.86 -3.09 -4.49
CA ILE A 3 11.63 -3.70 -3.40
C ILE A 3 12.42 -2.65 -2.62
N GLY A 4 12.70 -2.98 -1.35
CA GLY A 4 13.44 -2.13 -0.41
C GLY A 4 12.53 -1.30 0.49
N GLN A 5 13.13 -0.72 1.52
CA GLN A 5 12.46 0.08 2.54
C GLN A 5 13.09 1.48 2.60
N TYR A 6 12.25 2.51 2.67
CA TYR A 6 12.68 3.91 2.69
C TYR A 6 11.93 4.66 3.78
N GLU A 7 12.63 5.52 4.50
CA GLU A 7 12.04 6.37 5.54
C GLU A 7 11.85 7.80 5.00
N HIS A 8 10.63 8.32 5.12
CA HIS A 8 10.30 9.67 4.67
C HIS A 8 9.38 10.36 5.68
N ASN A 9 9.62 11.66 5.89
CA ASN A 9 8.70 12.48 6.68
C ASN A 9 7.42 12.75 5.87
N LEU A 10 6.28 12.68 6.55
CA LEU A 10 5.02 13.20 6.07
C LEU A 10 5.06 14.73 6.20
N GLU A 11 5.00 15.42 5.07
CA GLU A 11 5.04 16.88 5.04
C GLU A 11 3.71 17.50 5.50
N ALA A 12 3.75 18.81 5.78
CA ALA A 12 2.56 19.59 6.06
C ALA A 12 1.54 19.43 4.91
N LYS A 13 0.26 19.27 5.27
CA LYS A 13 -0.86 19.01 4.34
C LYS A 13 -0.86 17.61 3.70
N GLY A 14 -0.13 16.64 4.27
CA GLY A 14 -0.23 15.24 3.88
C GLY A 14 0.51 14.86 2.60
N ARG A 15 1.51 15.65 2.20
CA ARG A 15 2.37 15.30 1.06
C ARG A 15 3.44 14.31 1.52
N LEU A 16 3.68 13.27 0.73
CA LEU A 16 4.68 12.25 1.01
C LEU A 16 5.61 12.07 -0.18
N SER A 17 6.91 12.18 0.07
CA SER A 17 7.94 11.94 -0.94
C SER A 17 8.02 10.46 -1.30
N ILE A 18 7.91 10.15 -2.59
CA ILE A 18 8.08 8.80 -3.12
C ILE A 18 9.57 8.57 -3.44
N PRO A 19 10.16 7.41 -3.05
CA PRO A 19 11.54 7.06 -3.36
C PRO A 19 11.79 7.13 -4.87
N SER A 20 12.91 7.73 -5.27
CA SER A 20 13.24 7.95 -6.70
C SER A 20 13.18 6.67 -7.54
N LYS A 21 13.59 5.53 -6.96
CA LYS A 21 13.55 4.21 -7.59
C LYS A 21 12.14 3.69 -7.90
N PHE A 22 11.11 4.23 -7.27
CA PHE A 22 9.71 3.82 -7.47
C PHE A 22 8.97 4.73 -8.47
N ARG A 23 9.46 5.96 -8.69
CA ARG A 23 8.76 6.98 -9.47
C ARG A 23 8.50 6.58 -10.92
N SER A 24 9.47 5.96 -11.59
CA SER A 24 9.32 5.56 -13.00
C SER A 24 8.19 4.54 -13.21
N GLN A 25 7.96 3.67 -12.23
CA GLN A 25 6.90 2.65 -12.29
C GLN A 25 5.51 3.22 -11.97
N LEU A 26 5.44 4.44 -11.44
CA LEU A 26 4.23 5.13 -11.03
C LEU A 26 3.94 6.35 -11.94
N ALA A 27 4.77 6.57 -12.96
CA ALA A 27 4.72 7.77 -13.81
C ALA A 27 3.44 7.86 -14.65
N ASP A 28 2.89 6.72 -15.07
CA ASP A 28 1.66 6.63 -15.86
C ASP A 28 0.39 6.63 -14.99
N GLY A 29 0.52 7.04 -13.73
CA GLY A 29 -0.56 7.10 -12.75
C GLY A 29 -0.43 6.06 -11.64
N ALA A 30 -0.99 6.40 -10.49
CA ALA A 30 -0.98 5.55 -9.32
C ALA A 30 -2.33 5.58 -8.59
N VAL A 31 -2.60 4.50 -7.86
CA VAL A 31 -3.80 4.39 -7.02
C VAL A 31 -3.37 4.09 -5.60
N LEU A 32 -3.83 4.93 -4.67
CA LEU A 32 -3.62 4.79 -3.26
C LEU A 32 -4.89 4.23 -2.61
N SER A 33 -4.78 3.15 -1.83
CA SER A 33 -5.91 2.53 -1.15
C SER A 33 -5.58 2.19 0.30
N GLN A 34 -6.62 1.89 1.09
CA GLN A 34 -6.45 1.17 2.35
C GLN A 34 -5.81 -0.18 2.07
N GLY A 35 -4.74 -0.48 2.80
CA GLY A 35 -4.06 -1.77 2.77
C GLY A 35 -4.53 -2.68 3.89
N LEU A 36 -3.88 -3.84 3.98
CA LEU A 36 -4.02 -4.74 5.13
C LEU A 36 -3.15 -4.26 6.29
N ASP A 37 -3.39 -4.81 7.49
CA ASP A 37 -2.54 -4.59 8.67
C ASP A 37 -2.38 -3.12 9.10
N GLY A 38 -3.28 -2.25 8.63
CA GLY A 38 -3.29 -0.83 8.95
C GLY A 38 -2.24 -0.01 8.19
N CYS A 39 -1.79 -0.47 7.03
CA CYS A 39 -0.97 0.30 6.09
C CYS A 39 -1.80 0.83 4.91
N LEU A 40 -1.19 1.66 4.05
CA LEU A 40 -1.76 2.00 2.74
C LEU A 40 -1.06 1.22 1.65
N PHE A 41 -1.80 0.86 0.59
CA PHE A 41 -1.21 0.34 -0.63
C PHE A 41 -1.18 1.42 -1.70
N LEU A 42 -0.05 1.52 -2.39
CA LEU A 42 0.15 2.37 -3.55
C LEU A 42 0.50 1.45 -4.74
N TYR A 43 -0.40 1.41 -5.71
CA TYR A 43 -0.25 0.62 -6.93
C TYR A 43 0.09 1.52 -8.10
N ALA A 44 0.88 0.99 -9.04
CA ALA A 44 0.86 1.51 -10.41
C ALA A 44 -0.53 1.29 -11.02
N LYS A 45 -1.00 2.23 -11.83
CA LYS A 45 -2.35 2.18 -12.42
C LYS A 45 -2.66 0.86 -13.14
N ALA A 46 -1.72 0.36 -13.95
CA ALA A 46 -1.88 -0.90 -14.66
C ALA A 46 -2.06 -2.11 -13.72
N THR A 47 -1.32 -2.15 -12.60
CA THR A 47 -1.45 -3.22 -11.59
C THR A 47 -2.81 -3.13 -10.89
N TRP A 48 -3.25 -1.92 -10.54
CA TRP A 48 -4.55 -1.68 -9.95
C TRP A 48 -5.69 -2.15 -10.85
N ASP A 49 -5.66 -1.80 -12.14
CA ASP A 49 -6.71 -2.17 -13.08
C ASP A 49 -6.80 -3.69 -13.26
N SER A 50 -5.66 -4.39 -13.26
CA SER A 50 -5.62 -5.86 -13.24
C SER A 50 -6.23 -6.44 -11.96
N LEU A 51 -5.92 -5.87 -10.81
CA LEU A 51 -6.48 -6.28 -9.51
C LEU A 51 -8.01 -6.09 -9.46
N ILE A 52 -8.50 -4.91 -9.84
CA ILE A 52 -9.94 -4.61 -9.84
C ILE A 52 -10.69 -5.49 -10.84
N THR A 53 -10.10 -5.80 -11.99
CA THR A 53 -10.68 -6.74 -12.95
C THR A 53 -10.92 -8.10 -12.30
N LYS A 54 -9.93 -8.65 -11.58
CA LYS A 54 -10.08 -9.92 -10.85
C LYS A 54 -11.13 -9.83 -9.74
N LEU A 55 -11.15 -8.73 -8.99
CA LEU A 55 -12.12 -8.54 -7.91
C LEU A 55 -13.56 -8.39 -8.43
N SER A 56 -13.75 -7.82 -9.61
CA SER A 56 -15.07 -7.69 -10.25
C SER A 56 -15.68 -9.03 -10.66
N GLN A 57 -14.85 -10.06 -10.84
CA GLN A 57 -15.28 -11.42 -11.20
C GLN A 57 -15.69 -12.26 -9.98
N LEU A 58 -15.46 -11.77 -8.75
CA LEU A 58 -15.85 -12.50 -7.55
C LEU A 58 -17.38 -12.58 -7.42
N PRO A 59 -17.93 -13.70 -6.93
CA PRO A 59 -19.38 -13.87 -6.82
C PRO A 59 -20.00 -12.83 -5.89
N ILE A 60 -20.93 -12.01 -6.42
CA ILE A 60 -21.67 -11.03 -5.63
C ILE A 60 -22.54 -11.68 -4.54
N THR A 61 -22.80 -12.99 -4.60
CA THR A 61 -23.54 -13.73 -3.57
C THR A 61 -22.71 -13.98 -2.31
N LYS A 62 -21.37 -14.01 -2.40
CA LYS A 62 -20.48 -14.24 -1.25
C LYS A 62 -20.25 -12.94 -0.48
N GLN A 63 -20.59 -12.93 0.81
CA GLN A 63 -20.40 -11.76 1.66
C GLN A 63 -18.92 -11.36 1.76
N THR A 64 -18.03 -12.33 1.91
CA THR A 64 -16.58 -12.11 1.99
C THR A 64 -16.03 -11.39 0.76
N ALA A 65 -16.46 -11.79 -0.44
CA ALA A 65 -16.09 -11.13 -1.69
C ALA A 65 -16.55 -9.66 -1.70
N ARG A 66 -17.83 -9.40 -1.41
CA ARG A 66 -18.36 -8.02 -1.36
C ARG A 66 -17.64 -7.16 -0.33
N SER A 67 -17.37 -7.71 0.87
CA SER A 67 -16.69 -6.99 1.94
C SER A 67 -15.27 -6.62 1.55
N PHE A 68 -14.51 -7.55 0.96
CA PHE A 68 -13.14 -7.29 0.54
C PHE A 68 -13.06 -6.28 -0.60
N THR A 69 -13.87 -6.46 -1.66
CA THR A 69 -13.93 -5.51 -2.78
C THR A 69 -14.26 -4.11 -2.29
N ARG A 70 -15.25 -3.95 -1.40
CA ARG A 70 -15.60 -2.65 -0.82
C ARG A 70 -14.49 -2.07 0.04
N SER A 71 -13.87 -2.88 0.89
CA SER A 71 -12.76 -2.43 1.73
C SER A 71 -11.63 -1.84 0.90
N LEU A 72 -11.29 -2.47 -0.23
CA LEU A 72 -10.26 -1.98 -1.12
C LEU A 72 -10.73 -0.76 -1.93
N SER A 73 -11.94 -0.80 -2.50
CA SER A 73 -12.42 0.23 -3.42
C SER A 73 -12.90 1.51 -2.74
N TYR A 74 -13.54 1.44 -1.57
CA TYR A 74 -13.97 2.64 -0.84
C TYR A 74 -12.80 3.46 -0.34
N GLY A 75 -11.68 2.80 -0.04
CA GLY A 75 -10.45 3.45 0.35
C GLY A 75 -9.63 3.99 -0.83
N ALA A 76 -9.96 3.65 -2.07
CA ALA A 76 -9.10 3.93 -3.21
C ALA A 76 -9.28 5.35 -3.76
N THR A 77 -8.17 6.00 -4.09
CA THR A 77 -8.14 7.24 -4.87
C THR A 77 -7.00 7.19 -5.87
N GLU A 78 -7.21 7.78 -7.04
CA GLU A 78 -6.11 8.06 -7.96
C GLU A 78 -5.24 9.18 -7.38
N VAL A 79 -3.93 9.05 -7.55
CA VAL A 79 -2.94 10.02 -7.10
C VAL A 79 -1.87 10.19 -8.16
N ASP A 80 -1.45 11.44 -8.35
CA ASP A 80 -0.34 11.79 -9.23
C ASP A 80 0.93 12.06 -8.43
N ILE A 81 2.06 11.75 -9.04
CA ILE A 81 3.36 12.16 -8.54
C ILE A 81 3.64 13.57 -9.07
N ASP A 82 3.78 14.54 -8.17
CA ASP A 82 4.13 15.91 -8.53
C ASP A 82 5.55 16.02 -9.08
N SER A 83 5.91 17.20 -9.60
CA SER A 83 7.25 17.47 -10.17
C SER A 83 8.41 17.28 -9.17
N LEU A 84 8.13 17.26 -7.87
CA LEU A 84 9.10 17.00 -6.80
C LEU A 84 9.16 15.53 -6.39
N GLY A 85 8.32 14.68 -6.99
CA GLY A 85 8.27 13.26 -6.70
C GLY A 85 7.42 12.92 -5.48
N ARG A 86 6.40 13.72 -5.16
CA ARG A 86 5.52 13.53 -3.99
C ARG A 86 4.10 13.20 -4.41
N ILE A 87 3.40 12.45 -3.57
CA ILE A 87 1.95 12.24 -3.67
C ILE A 87 1.23 13.02 -2.58
N LEU A 88 -0.06 13.32 -2.79
CA LEU A 88 -0.96 13.73 -1.71
C LEU A 88 -1.60 12.49 -1.11
N VAL A 89 -1.44 12.29 0.19
CA VAL A 89 -2.18 11.26 0.93
C VAL A 89 -3.42 11.92 1.53
N PRO A 90 -4.65 11.60 1.08
CA PRO A 90 -5.87 12.17 1.65
C PRO A 90 -6.04 11.91 3.14
N ASP A 91 -6.75 12.81 3.82
CA ASP A 91 -6.93 12.80 5.28
C ASP A 91 -7.49 11.46 5.80
N TYR A 92 -8.52 10.92 5.14
CA TYR A 92 -9.14 9.66 5.54
C TYR A 92 -8.19 8.45 5.43
N LEU A 93 -7.22 8.48 4.52
CA LEU A 93 -6.19 7.44 4.41
C LEU A 93 -5.09 7.62 5.45
N ARG A 94 -4.73 8.87 5.76
CA ARG A 94 -3.78 9.15 6.85
C ARG A 94 -4.36 8.70 8.19
N GLU A 95 -5.64 8.96 8.44
CA GLU A 95 -6.33 8.54 9.64
C GLU A 95 -6.38 7.01 9.75
N PHE A 96 -6.83 6.33 8.68
CA PHE A 96 -6.87 4.87 8.62
C PHE A 96 -5.51 4.23 8.95
N ALA A 97 -4.44 4.64 8.27
CA ALA A 97 -3.11 4.08 8.50
C ALA A 97 -2.42 4.67 9.75
N SER A 98 -3.04 5.65 10.40
CA SER A 98 -2.49 6.42 11.52
C SER A 98 -1.12 7.03 11.21
N LEU A 99 -0.97 7.57 10.00
CA LEU A 99 0.27 8.23 9.56
C LEU A 99 0.46 9.54 10.33
N LYS A 100 1.54 9.64 11.11
CA LYS A 100 1.84 10.81 11.95
C LYS A 100 2.89 11.71 11.34
N SER A 101 4.16 11.39 11.53
CA SER A 101 5.29 12.24 11.15
C SER A 101 6.29 11.51 10.27
N VAL A 102 6.67 10.29 10.65
CA VAL A 102 7.64 9.47 9.92
C VAL A 102 6.93 8.27 9.34
N CYS A 103 7.01 8.15 8.01
CA CYS A 103 6.45 7.04 7.27
C CYS A 103 7.54 6.10 6.77
N ILE A 104 7.24 4.82 6.74
CA ILE A 104 8.02 3.82 6.02
C ILE A 104 7.33 3.50 4.70
N ILE A 105 8.10 3.58 3.63
CA ILE A 105 7.68 3.25 2.27
C ILE A 105 8.42 1.97 1.89
N ALA A 106 7.70 0.86 1.82
CA ALA A 106 8.25 -0.47 1.58
C ALA A 106 7.74 -1.04 0.25
N GLY A 107 8.64 -1.59 -0.56
CA GLY A 107 8.24 -2.34 -1.76
C GLY A 107 7.80 -3.75 -1.40
N ALA A 108 6.59 -4.12 -1.83
CA ALA A 108 5.99 -5.44 -1.62
C ALA A 108 5.72 -6.13 -2.97
N VAL A 109 6.75 -6.18 -3.83
CA VAL A 109 6.76 -6.82 -5.16
C VAL A 109 5.87 -6.10 -6.19
N ASP A 110 4.55 -6.20 -6.04
CA ASP A 110 3.55 -5.68 -6.98
C ASP A 110 3.01 -4.29 -6.61
N ARG A 111 3.21 -3.89 -5.35
CA ARG A 111 2.78 -2.61 -4.80
C ARG A 111 3.84 -2.01 -3.88
N VAL A 112 3.59 -0.76 -3.50
CA VAL A 112 4.28 -0.08 -2.42
C VAL A 112 3.36 -0.03 -1.22
N GLU A 113 3.88 -0.32 -0.03
CA GLU A 113 3.16 -0.17 1.23
C GLU A 113 3.67 1.05 1.98
N ILE A 114 2.74 1.84 2.53
CA ILE A 114 3.05 3.06 3.29
C ILE A 114 2.54 2.87 4.71
N TRP A 115 3.45 2.99 5.66
CA TRP A 115 3.23 2.69 7.05
C TRP A 115 3.59 3.86 7.94
N ASP A 116 2.90 4.00 9.07
CA ASP A 116 3.50 4.70 10.21
C ASP A 116 4.73 3.92 10.71
N LYS A 117 5.82 4.63 11.01
CA LYS A 117 7.08 3.98 11.41
C LYS A 117 6.95 3.08 12.62
N SER A 118 6.18 3.48 13.64
CA SER A 118 6.02 2.66 14.85
C SER A 118 5.25 1.38 14.56
N LYS A 119 4.17 1.47 13.78
CA LYS A 119 3.41 0.29 13.33
C LYS A 119 4.26 -0.65 12.50
N PHE A 120 5.05 -0.12 11.57
CA PHE A 120 5.94 -0.93 10.74
C PHE A 120 6.97 -1.71 11.56
N VAL A 121 7.59 -1.06 12.56
CA VAL A 121 8.57 -1.73 13.44
C VAL A 121 7.90 -2.85 14.24
N SER A 122 6.72 -2.60 14.81
CA SER A 122 5.97 -3.64 15.53
C SER A 122 5.58 -4.80 14.61
N TYR A 123 5.03 -4.51 13.44
CA TYR A 123 4.61 -5.52 12.46
C TYR A 123 5.78 -6.37 11.99
N THR A 124 6.89 -5.75 11.59
CA THR A 124 8.08 -6.48 11.11
C THR A 124 8.76 -7.29 12.20
N ALA A 125 8.74 -6.85 13.46
CA ALA A 125 9.23 -7.66 14.58
C ALA A 125 8.44 -8.97 14.71
N THR A 126 7.11 -8.91 14.61
CA THR A 126 6.24 -10.09 14.62
C THR A 126 6.54 -11.00 13.43
N ILE A 127 6.55 -10.47 12.21
CA ILE A 127 6.83 -11.25 10.99
C ILE A 127 8.21 -11.90 11.06
N ASN A 128 9.24 -11.19 11.50
CA ASN A 128 10.59 -11.73 11.61
C ASN A 128 10.67 -12.87 12.65
N SER A 129 9.94 -12.77 13.76
CA SER A 129 9.89 -13.85 14.76
C SER A 129 9.19 -15.12 14.28
N GLN A 130 8.28 -14.99 13.31
CA GLN A 130 7.47 -16.09 12.77
C GLN A 130 7.95 -16.55 11.39
N ARG A 131 9.03 -15.98 10.87
CA ARG A 131 9.42 -16.08 9.47
C ARG A 131 9.59 -17.52 8.99
N GLU A 132 10.28 -18.34 9.76
CA GLU A 132 10.53 -19.75 9.42
C GLU A 132 9.25 -20.58 9.44
N GLU A 133 8.38 -20.36 10.43
CA GLU A 133 7.08 -21.05 10.54
C GLU A 133 6.14 -20.66 9.38
N ILE A 134 6.11 -19.38 9.02
CA ILE A 134 5.34 -18.89 7.87
C ILE A 134 5.90 -19.53 6.58
N ALA A 135 7.22 -19.56 6.41
CA ALA A 135 7.85 -20.16 5.23
C ALA A 135 7.54 -21.65 5.09
N GLU A 136 7.55 -22.41 6.20
CA GLU A 136 7.21 -23.84 6.20
C GLU A 136 5.75 -24.10 5.78
N LYS A 137 4.82 -23.19 6.15
CA LYS A 137 3.40 -23.29 5.80
C LYS A 137 3.08 -22.85 4.37
N LEU A 138 4.03 -22.26 3.65
CA LEU A 138 3.82 -21.84 2.27
C LEU A 138 4.07 -23.01 1.32
N GLU A 139 3.00 -23.56 0.76
CA GLU A 139 3.08 -24.41 -0.43
C GLU A 139 3.35 -23.51 -1.65
N ILE A 140 4.63 -23.29 -1.97
CA ILE A 140 4.99 -22.70 -3.27
C ILE A 140 4.81 -23.82 -4.31
N SER A 141 3.60 -23.90 -4.89
CA SER A 141 3.28 -24.73 -6.05
C SER A 141 3.45 -23.98 -7.36
#